data_AF-A0AAP4F0L3-F1
#
_entry.id   AF-A0AAP4F0L3-F1
#
_cell.length_a   1.000
_cell.length_b   1.000
_cell.length_c   1.000
_cell.angle_alpha   90.00
_cell.angle_beta   90.00
_cell.angle_gamma   90.00
#
_symmetry.space_group_name_H-M   'P 1'
#
loop_
_entity.id
_entity.type
_entity.pdbx_description
1 polymer ?
#
loop_
_entity_poly.entity_id
_entity_poly.type
_entity_poly.pdbx_seq_one_letter_code
_entity_poly.pdbx_strand_id
1 'polypeptide(L)'
;MSQEGKDERKLEYIQLSHRSRNNSQTGAGRRAAGSQSGRNGASEDMTARRRPASGQRPASGQRPASGQHPASSQRPVSGQRSASVQRPVSGQRSVQGQHTAGAQRSQAVSGWEQEKRRMREERLKKKKRMKIMIAVLLVILAVLVVVAVWMLRSGSEKENKPADASAGANESGSVSTAKLTEQDFQFTVPADQKELGTVQEKKEIADYEGYILHYPAIGNETIDAAVAQRADDIISLFKNQVQSLRTDGRTRMLMTVDYEIYQTDEALVSVKFNIHRELPQENLSGDSVETYTYRLSDGAEISLSDVMKEGYLELLAQKTEEFAGNQTGTLKTGAAAAADVNFQYYTWNEDGLTLYFPGKTLIEETVELLSFTIPMDEVRDYLTLDLGGEQAAQGTVTSGVDPAKPMVCLTFDDGPKASTTPELLDILEANDARATFFVVGSSLKSDSAEQIVKRAVSLGCQIGNHTLEHKNFKDISDDEITRQIDGVNEILEGWGLSACGTVRPPYGGWNNHVIAYVTDYPFARWNVDTEDWKTRDAEATINTVLYDEDLKAADGDIILMHDIHPETIEACRTIIPELKARGFQLVTMEEMFAAKGIPYEGGHVYYSSGDIRTDFGS
;
A
#
# COMPACT_ATOMS: atom_id res chain seq x y z
N MET A 1 -58.39 49.84 -22.56
CA MET A 1 -57.65 49.60 -21.31
C MET A 1 -57.24 48.13 -21.34
N SER A 2 -56.02 47.72 -21.72
CA SER A 2 -54.65 48.12 -21.32
C SER A 2 -54.10 47.15 -20.27
N GLN A 3 -52.91 46.54 -20.39
CA GLN A 3 -51.87 46.57 -21.44
C GLN A 3 -51.14 45.20 -21.44
N GLU A 4 -50.68 44.66 -22.58
CA GLU A 4 -49.28 44.74 -23.10
C GLU A 4 -48.16 44.43 -22.08
N GLY A 5 -47.20 43.53 -22.33
CA GLY A 5 -47.08 42.53 -23.40
C GLY A 5 -45.63 42.10 -23.71
N LYS A 6 -45.48 40.93 -24.37
CA LYS A 6 -44.28 40.41 -25.08
C LYS A 6 -43.01 40.09 -24.25
N ASP A 7 -42.46 38.89 -24.46
CA ASP A 7 -41.37 38.79 -25.45
C ASP A 7 -41.30 37.42 -26.15
N GLU A 8 -40.82 37.41 -27.40
CA GLU A 8 -40.69 36.22 -28.25
C GLU A 8 -39.49 36.33 -29.21
N ARG A 9 -38.54 35.36 -29.14
CA ARG A 9 -38.23 34.48 -30.29
C ARG A 9 -37.22 33.36 -30.02
N LYS A 10 -37.18 32.41 -30.95
CA LYS A 10 -36.27 31.26 -31.02
C LYS A 10 -35.15 31.47 -32.05
N LEU A 11 -34.00 30.85 -31.77
CA LEU A 11 -33.10 30.03 -32.63
C LEU A 11 -32.88 30.33 -34.13
N GLU A 12 -31.61 30.11 -34.51
CA GLU A 12 -31.07 29.64 -35.81
C GLU A 12 -31.16 30.51 -37.09
N TYR A 13 -29.99 30.70 -37.74
CA TYR A 13 -29.79 30.30 -39.15
C TYR A 13 -28.30 30.08 -39.49
N ILE A 14 -28.01 29.63 -40.73
CA ILE A 14 -26.83 28.81 -41.06
C ILE A 14 -25.98 29.33 -42.25
N GLN A 15 -24.65 29.13 -42.16
CA GLN A 15 -23.60 29.00 -43.22
C GLN A 15 -23.09 30.18 -44.11
N LEU A 16 -21.75 30.12 -44.30
CA LEU A 16 -20.93 30.31 -45.51
C LEU A 16 -20.86 31.66 -46.27
N SER A 17 -19.61 32.15 -46.42
CA SER A 17 -19.07 32.56 -47.73
C SER A 17 -17.54 32.30 -47.80
N HIS A 18 -16.89 32.55 -48.95
CA HIS A 18 -15.64 31.88 -49.33
C HIS A 18 -14.52 32.83 -49.81
N ARG A 19 -13.27 32.39 -49.63
CA ARG A 19 -12.07 32.60 -50.50
C ARG A 19 -11.32 33.95 -50.54
N SER A 20 -10.02 33.81 -50.21
CA SER A 20 -8.85 34.12 -51.08
C SER A 20 -8.23 35.53 -51.07
N ARG A 21 -6.93 35.58 -50.70
CA ARG A 21 -5.85 35.67 -51.71
C ARG A 21 -4.47 35.26 -51.17
N ASN A 22 -3.67 34.64 -52.04
CA ASN A 22 -2.25 34.28 -51.81
C ASN A 22 -1.29 35.35 -52.38
N ASN A 23 -0.13 35.51 -51.74
CA ASN A 23 1.20 35.53 -52.36
C ASN A 23 2.23 35.28 -51.22
N SER A 24 3.26 34.41 -51.30
CA SER A 24 4.21 34.04 -52.37
C SER A 24 5.20 35.19 -52.70
N GLN A 25 6.52 35.01 -52.85
CA GLN A 25 7.47 33.87 -52.73
C GLN A 25 8.78 34.38 -52.04
N THR A 26 9.89 33.68 -51.77
CA THR A 26 10.44 32.30 -51.97
C THR A 26 11.44 32.05 -50.79
N GLY A 27 12.31 31.03 -50.64
CA GLY A 27 12.72 29.85 -51.42
C GLY A 27 13.82 29.04 -50.67
N ALA A 28 14.13 27.81 -51.08
CA ALA A 28 14.98 26.85 -50.33
C ALA A 28 16.46 26.76 -50.81
N GLY A 29 17.40 26.24 -49.99
CA GLY A 29 18.83 26.30 -50.36
C GLY A 29 19.94 25.47 -49.64
N ARG A 30 19.68 24.27 -49.09
CA ARG A 30 20.65 23.15 -48.87
C ARG A 30 22.14 23.38 -48.41
N ARG A 31 22.48 22.67 -47.31
CA ARG A 31 23.66 21.76 -47.10
C ARG A 31 25.09 22.26 -46.78
N ALA A 32 25.63 21.60 -45.73
CA ALA A 32 26.94 20.92 -45.60
C ALA A 32 28.21 21.66 -45.09
N ALA A 33 28.66 21.18 -43.90
CA ALA A 33 30.03 20.82 -43.48
C ALA A 33 31.27 21.65 -43.92
N GLY A 34 32.06 22.11 -42.95
CA GLY A 34 33.38 22.72 -43.17
C GLY A 34 34.19 22.93 -41.88
N SER A 35 35.24 22.13 -41.71
CA SER A 35 36.12 21.97 -40.54
C SER A 35 37.05 23.14 -40.14
N GLN A 36 37.55 23.05 -38.89
CA GLN A 36 38.91 23.42 -38.40
C GLN A 36 39.30 24.87 -38.00
N SER A 37 39.82 24.97 -36.76
CA SER A 37 40.89 25.86 -36.23
C SER A 37 40.84 27.39 -36.44
N GLY A 38 41.09 28.26 -35.45
CA GLY A 38 41.46 28.07 -34.02
C GLY A 38 42.69 28.90 -33.60
N ARG A 39 42.73 29.42 -32.36
CA ARG A 39 43.93 29.98 -31.70
C ARG A 39 43.72 30.22 -30.20
N ASN A 40 44.81 30.18 -29.42
CA ASN A 40 44.83 30.35 -27.96
C ASN A 40 45.38 31.73 -27.53
N GLY A 41 44.98 32.17 -26.34
CA GLY A 41 45.53 33.31 -25.57
C GLY A 41 44.51 33.72 -24.49
N ALA A 42 44.66 33.56 -23.17
CA ALA A 42 45.76 33.52 -22.19
C ALA A 42 45.95 34.85 -21.43
N SER A 43 46.21 34.77 -20.10
CA SER A 43 46.18 35.85 -19.07
C SER A 43 44.77 36.46 -18.83
N GLU A 44 44.37 36.94 -17.66
CA GLU A 44 44.98 37.16 -16.30
C GLU A 44 44.03 36.48 -15.26
N ASP A 45 44.34 35.98 -14.06
CA ASP A 45 45.18 36.35 -12.89
C ASP A 45 44.70 37.55 -12.03
N MET A 46 44.98 37.49 -10.73
CA MET A 46 44.60 38.38 -9.60
C MET A 46 43.15 38.25 -9.06
N THR A 47 42.89 38.33 -7.75
CA THR A 47 43.77 38.31 -6.55
C THR A 47 43.04 37.73 -5.32
N ALA A 48 43.77 37.09 -4.41
CA ALA A 48 43.25 36.67 -3.10
C ALA A 48 43.41 37.74 -2.01
N ARG A 49 42.55 37.73 -0.98
CA ARG A 49 42.74 38.46 0.30
C ARG A 49 42.67 37.53 1.52
N ARG A 50 43.28 37.96 2.63
CA ARG A 50 43.79 37.10 3.71
C ARG A 50 42.95 37.13 5.01
N ARG A 51 43.07 36.06 5.81
CA ARG A 51 42.85 36.06 7.28
C ARG A 51 43.97 36.85 8.00
N PRO A 52 43.70 37.40 9.20
CA PRO A 52 44.13 36.74 10.46
C PRO A 52 43.09 36.93 11.60
N ALA A 53 43.44 36.77 12.89
CA ALA A 53 43.68 35.50 13.63
C ALA A 53 43.90 35.75 15.15
N SER A 54 43.38 34.85 16.01
CA SER A 54 43.78 34.57 17.42
C SER A 54 43.42 35.52 18.59
N GLY A 55 43.17 34.91 19.77
CA GLY A 55 43.16 35.52 21.12
C GLY A 55 41.78 35.99 21.65
N GLN A 56 41.41 35.84 22.94
CA GLN A 56 41.97 35.10 24.09
C GLN A 56 40.84 34.66 25.08
N ARG A 57 41.15 33.78 26.05
CA ARG A 57 40.32 33.42 27.21
C ARG A 57 40.58 34.40 28.38
N PRO A 58 39.64 34.52 29.35
CA PRO A 58 40.03 34.22 30.75
C PRO A 58 39.04 33.27 31.45
N ALA A 59 39.23 33.03 32.76
CA ALA A 59 38.45 32.10 33.58
C ALA A 59 38.35 32.56 35.05
N SER A 60 37.47 31.92 35.84
CA SER A 60 37.17 32.20 37.26
C SER A 60 36.54 33.59 37.53
N GLY A 61 35.77 33.84 38.60
CA GLY A 61 35.29 32.98 39.68
C GLY A 61 34.95 33.82 40.93
N GLN A 62 34.16 33.26 41.85
CA GLN A 62 33.79 33.79 43.18
C GLN A 62 32.74 34.93 43.28
N ARG A 63 31.91 34.76 44.32
CA ARG A 63 30.97 35.70 44.96
C ARG A 63 31.60 36.09 46.31
N PRO A 64 31.28 37.24 46.94
CA PRO A 64 30.51 37.12 48.20
C PRO A 64 29.65 38.35 48.64
N ALA A 65 28.66 38.07 49.52
CA ALA A 65 28.22 38.89 50.68
C ALA A 65 27.60 40.32 50.48
N SER A 66 26.81 40.90 51.41
CA SER A 66 25.91 40.36 52.47
C SER A 66 25.11 41.48 53.21
N GLY A 67 23.85 41.23 53.60
CA GLY A 67 23.10 42.01 54.63
C GLY A 67 22.46 43.34 54.17
N GLN A 68 21.55 44.00 54.91
CA GLN A 68 20.90 43.70 56.20
C GLN A 68 19.41 44.19 56.26
N HIS A 69 18.67 43.81 57.32
CA HIS A 69 17.30 44.24 57.74
C HIS A 69 17.29 45.66 58.40
N PRO A 70 16.20 46.23 58.99
CA PRO A 70 14.82 45.74 59.32
C PRO A 70 13.71 46.73 58.79
N ALA A 71 12.50 47.00 59.34
CA ALA A 71 11.78 46.62 60.57
C ALA A 71 10.24 46.87 60.52
N SER A 72 9.46 46.15 61.34
CA SER A 72 8.18 46.56 62.02
C SER A 72 6.91 46.82 61.16
N SER A 73 5.66 46.55 61.58
CA SER A 73 5.01 46.02 62.82
C SER A 73 3.57 45.49 62.44
N GLN A 74 2.58 45.08 63.25
CA GLN A 74 2.22 45.14 64.69
C GLN A 74 1.55 43.82 65.20
N ARG A 75 0.70 43.90 66.25
CA ARG A 75 -0.14 42.86 66.93
C ARG A 75 -1.14 43.60 67.87
N PRO A 76 -2.10 42.96 68.61
CA PRO A 76 -2.56 41.55 68.67
C PRO A 76 -4.06 41.42 68.25
N VAL A 77 -4.90 40.46 68.67
CA VAL A 77 -5.53 40.19 70.00
C VAL A 77 -5.77 38.66 70.21
N SER A 78 -6.21 38.22 71.41
CA SER A 78 -6.15 36.85 71.94
C SER A 78 -7.50 36.15 72.22
N GLY A 79 -7.52 34.80 72.28
CA GLY A 79 -8.61 34.00 72.89
C GLY A 79 -8.27 32.53 73.21
N GLN A 80 -8.16 32.21 74.52
CA GLN A 80 -8.37 30.91 75.25
C GLN A 80 -8.05 29.54 74.55
N ARG A 81 -7.12 28.69 75.06
CA ARG A 81 -7.21 27.70 76.19
C ARG A 81 -8.08 26.45 75.88
N SER A 82 -7.77 25.18 76.21
CA SER A 82 -6.57 24.46 76.77
C SER A 82 -6.66 22.96 76.33
N ALA A 83 -5.62 22.27 75.83
CA ALA A 83 -4.48 21.62 76.50
C ALA A 83 -4.63 20.12 76.90
N SER A 84 -3.81 19.26 76.26
CA SER A 84 -3.19 18.04 76.80
C SER A 84 -1.90 17.78 75.99
N VAL A 85 -0.68 17.89 76.54
CA VAL A 85 0.01 16.93 77.44
C VAL A 85 0.35 15.62 76.69
N GLN A 86 1.62 15.22 76.47
CA GLN A 86 2.93 15.76 76.93
C GLN A 86 4.09 15.32 75.99
N ARG A 87 5.26 15.98 76.11
CA ARG A 87 6.59 15.50 75.66
C ARG A 87 7.60 15.69 76.81
N PRO A 88 8.60 14.80 76.92
CA PRO A 88 10.01 15.22 76.73
C PRO A 88 10.84 14.16 75.97
N VAL A 89 12.13 14.31 75.63
CA VAL A 89 12.96 15.41 75.06
C VAL A 89 14.38 14.81 74.85
N SER A 90 15.21 15.42 73.99
CA SER A 90 16.61 15.06 73.67
C SER A 90 16.80 13.81 72.78
N GLY A 91 17.84 13.73 71.93
CA GLY A 91 18.65 14.83 71.38
C GLY A 91 20.15 14.54 71.17
N GLN A 92 20.56 14.27 69.93
CA GLN A 92 21.92 14.53 69.45
C GLN A 92 21.94 14.72 67.92
N ARG A 93 23.11 14.98 67.32
CA ARG A 93 23.25 15.74 66.06
C ARG A 93 23.88 14.91 64.92
N SER A 94 23.41 15.19 63.69
CA SER A 94 24.13 15.14 62.41
C SER A 94 24.95 13.90 62.02
N VAL A 95 24.48 13.21 60.97
CA VAL A 95 25.31 12.82 59.81
C VAL A 95 24.56 13.26 58.54
N GLN A 96 25.29 13.64 57.49
CA GLN A 96 24.73 14.17 56.24
C GLN A 96 25.02 13.20 55.08
N GLY A 97 23.97 12.82 54.34
CA GLY A 97 24.08 12.21 53.00
C GLY A 97 23.75 10.71 52.91
N GLN A 98 22.60 10.38 52.30
CA GLN A 98 22.45 9.32 51.28
C GLN A 98 21.07 9.38 50.61
N HIS A 99 20.91 10.29 49.65
CA HIS A 99 19.81 10.25 48.67
C HIS A 99 20.25 9.47 47.43
N THR A 100 20.23 8.14 47.46
CA THR A 100 20.37 7.26 46.26
C THR A 100 19.99 5.81 46.63
N ALA A 101 18.70 5.53 46.88
CA ALA A 101 18.22 4.17 47.16
C ALA A 101 16.85 3.82 46.54
N GLY A 102 16.01 4.81 46.20
CA GLY A 102 14.72 4.58 45.53
C GLY A 102 14.84 4.30 44.03
N ALA A 103 15.52 5.19 43.30
CA ALA A 103 15.53 5.19 41.82
C ALA A 103 16.23 3.98 41.18
N GLN A 104 17.25 3.42 41.83
CA GLN A 104 17.95 2.24 41.29
C GLN A 104 17.17 0.94 41.48
N ARG A 105 16.19 0.87 42.39
CA ARG A 105 15.32 -0.31 42.54
C ARG A 105 14.24 -0.39 41.46
N SER A 106 13.70 0.72 40.97
CA SER A 106 12.72 0.69 39.87
C SER A 106 13.37 0.31 38.54
N GLN A 107 14.50 0.92 38.19
CA GLN A 107 15.23 0.59 36.95
C GLN A 107 15.81 -0.83 36.92
N ALA A 108 16.26 -1.36 38.07
CA ALA A 108 16.72 -2.74 38.16
C ALA A 108 15.57 -3.75 37.98
N VAL A 109 14.36 -3.44 38.49
CA VAL A 109 13.19 -4.31 38.33
C VAL A 109 12.67 -4.30 36.90
N SER A 110 12.53 -3.14 36.25
CA SER A 110 12.05 -3.07 34.86
C SER A 110 12.99 -3.79 33.89
N GLY A 111 14.31 -3.61 34.02
CA GLY A 111 15.29 -4.34 33.22
C GLY A 111 15.25 -5.86 33.42
N TRP A 112 15.05 -6.32 34.66
CA TRP A 112 14.95 -7.76 34.95
C TRP A 112 13.62 -8.38 34.50
N GLU A 113 12.56 -7.58 34.33
CA GLU A 113 11.29 -8.02 33.74
C GLU A 113 11.32 -8.03 32.20
N GLN A 114 11.96 -7.04 31.57
CA GLN A 114 12.24 -7.05 30.13
C GLN A 114 13.11 -8.26 29.74
N GLU A 115 14.19 -8.53 30.48
CA GLU A 115 15.04 -9.69 30.22
C GLU A 115 14.32 -11.03 30.44
N LYS A 116 13.38 -11.09 31.41
CA LYS A 116 12.47 -12.24 31.57
C LYS A 116 11.49 -12.41 30.41
N ARG A 117 10.99 -11.31 29.80
CA ARG A 117 10.15 -11.37 28.60
C ARG A 117 10.96 -11.90 27.41
N ARG A 118 12.12 -11.31 27.14
CA ARG A 118 13.07 -11.78 26.11
C ARG A 118 13.42 -13.26 26.25
N MET A 119 13.80 -13.73 27.45
CA MET A 119 14.06 -15.14 27.70
C MET A 119 12.82 -16.05 27.60
N ARG A 120 11.59 -15.54 27.81
CA ARG A 120 10.35 -16.30 27.56
C ARG A 120 10.06 -16.40 26.07
N GLU A 121 10.23 -15.31 25.33
CA GLU A 121 10.06 -15.24 23.88
C GLU A 121 11.08 -16.10 23.14
N GLU A 122 12.35 -16.10 23.53
CA GLU A 122 13.35 -17.03 22.98
C GLU A 122 13.00 -18.49 23.28
N ARG A 123 12.52 -18.81 24.50
CA ARG A 123 12.04 -20.16 24.83
C ARG A 123 10.79 -20.54 24.05
N LEU A 124 9.92 -19.59 23.70
CA LEU A 124 8.76 -19.78 22.84
C LEU A 124 9.17 -19.98 21.38
N LYS A 125 10.02 -19.12 20.81
CA LYS A 125 10.58 -19.27 19.46
C LYS A 125 11.35 -20.58 19.31
N LYS A 126 12.16 -20.97 20.31
CA LYS A 126 12.84 -22.27 20.35
C LYS A 126 11.84 -23.44 20.49
N LYS A 127 10.73 -23.29 21.21
CA LYS A 127 9.64 -24.28 21.23
C LYS A 127 8.86 -24.34 19.90
N LYS A 128 8.57 -23.22 19.21
CA LYS A 128 7.90 -23.23 17.88
C LYS A 128 8.81 -23.93 16.85
N ARG A 129 10.09 -23.54 16.78
CA ARG A 129 11.11 -24.21 15.92
C ARG A 129 11.28 -25.70 16.26
N MET A 130 11.32 -26.08 17.54
CA MET A 130 11.43 -27.49 17.94
C MET A 130 10.14 -28.29 17.64
N LYS A 131 8.95 -27.69 17.77
CA LYS A 131 7.69 -28.30 17.32
C LYS A 131 7.69 -28.53 15.80
N ILE A 132 8.09 -27.53 15.01
CA ILE A 132 8.19 -27.63 13.55
C ILE A 132 9.17 -28.75 13.15
N MET A 133 10.36 -28.78 13.76
CA MET A 133 11.36 -29.83 13.52
C MET A 133 10.84 -31.24 13.88
N ILE A 134 10.05 -31.38 14.95
CA ILE A 134 9.39 -32.64 15.31
C ILE A 134 8.29 -33.00 14.30
N ALA A 135 7.50 -32.04 13.83
CA ALA A 135 6.49 -32.27 12.80
C ALA A 135 7.12 -32.75 11.48
N VAL A 136 8.19 -32.10 11.01
CA VAL A 136 8.95 -32.52 9.83
C VAL A 136 9.52 -33.94 10.00
N LEU A 137 10.08 -34.26 11.16
CA LEU A 137 10.56 -35.62 11.45
C LEU A 137 9.43 -36.66 11.48
N LEU A 138 8.23 -36.30 11.93
CA LEU A 138 7.06 -37.17 11.90
C LEU A 138 6.51 -37.37 10.47
N VAL A 139 6.53 -36.34 9.62
CA VAL A 139 6.19 -36.45 8.19
C VAL A 139 7.20 -37.36 7.46
N ILE A 140 8.50 -37.16 7.67
CA ILE A 140 9.55 -38.03 7.11
C ILE A 140 9.36 -39.48 7.58
N LEU A 141 9.04 -39.69 8.87
CA LEU A 141 8.78 -41.03 9.40
C LEU A 141 7.51 -41.66 8.78
N ALA A 142 6.44 -40.89 8.57
CA ALA A 142 5.23 -41.36 7.92
C ALA A 142 5.48 -41.77 6.47
N VAL A 143 6.22 -40.96 5.70
CA VAL A 143 6.64 -41.29 4.33
C VAL A 143 7.48 -42.57 4.31
N LEU A 144 8.44 -42.72 5.21
CA LEU A 144 9.25 -43.94 5.32
C LEU A 144 8.41 -45.18 5.66
N VAL A 145 7.38 -45.05 6.50
CA VAL A 145 6.43 -46.14 6.80
C VAL A 145 5.57 -46.49 5.58
N VAL A 146 5.08 -45.50 4.83
CA VAL A 146 4.33 -45.74 3.58
C VAL A 146 5.20 -46.44 2.53
N VAL A 147 6.45 -46.01 2.34
CA VAL A 147 7.41 -46.66 1.43
C VAL A 147 7.72 -48.09 1.88
N ALA A 148 7.91 -48.34 3.19
CA ALA A 148 8.14 -49.68 3.70
C ALA A 148 6.92 -50.61 3.50
N VAL A 149 5.69 -50.13 3.75
CA VAL A 149 4.45 -50.88 3.50
C VAL A 149 4.25 -51.14 2.00
N TRP A 150 4.63 -50.19 1.13
CA TRP A 150 4.59 -50.35 -0.32
C TRP A 150 5.60 -51.41 -0.81
N MET A 151 6.85 -51.37 -0.34
CA MET A 151 7.86 -52.40 -0.66
C MET A 151 7.46 -53.80 -0.16
N LEU A 152 6.81 -53.90 1.00
CA LEU A 152 6.28 -55.16 1.52
C LEU A 152 5.07 -55.69 0.71
N ARG A 153 4.38 -54.83 -0.05
CA ARG A 153 3.32 -55.23 -1.01
C ARG A 153 3.87 -55.57 -2.40
N SER A 154 4.82 -54.79 -2.93
CA SER A 154 5.36 -54.98 -4.29
C SER A 154 6.33 -56.16 -4.41
N GLY A 155 6.79 -56.74 -3.31
CA GLY A 155 7.64 -57.94 -3.29
C GLY A 155 6.95 -59.26 -3.65
N SER A 156 5.66 -59.28 -4.00
CA SER A 156 4.83 -60.50 -4.05
C SER A 156 4.01 -60.70 -5.33
N GLU A 157 4.58 -60.51 -6.52
CA GLU A 157 4.04 -61.16 -7.74
C GLU A 157 5.06 -61.22 -8.90
N LYS A 158 5.57 -62.43 -9.20
CA LYS A 158 6.30 -62.76 -10.45
C LYS A 158 6.23 -64.26 -10.73
N GLU A 159 5.38 -64.69 -11.66
CA GLU A 159 5.63 -65.78 -12.64
C GLU A 159 4.57 -65.66 -13.77
N ASN A 160 4.87 -65.47 -15.07
CA ASN A 160 5.61 -66.25 -16.08
C ASN A 160 4.70 -67.04 -17.06
N LYS A 161 4.36 -66.47 -18.24
CA LYS A 161 4.55 -67.10 -19.58
C LYS A 161 4.05 -66.23 -20.77
N PRO A 162 4.60 -66.42 -22.00
CA PRO A 162 4.24 -65.65 -23.20
C PRO A 162 3.54 -66.46 -24.32
N ALA A 163 2.85 -65.78 -25.26
CA ALA A 163 2.74 -66.14 -26.69
C ALA A 163 2.05 -65.01 -27.52
N ASP A 164 2.26 -65.03 -28.85
CA ASP A 164 1.76 -64.18 -29.95
C ASP A 164 0.30 -63.64 -29.84
N ALA A 165 -0.12 -62.52 -30.46
CA ALA A 165 0.08 -62.18 -31.87
C ALA A 165 -0.29 -60.73 -32.29
N SER A 166 0.51 -60.19 -33.23
CA SER A 166 0.21 -59.22 -34.32
C SER A 166 -0.79 -58.06 -34.19
N ALA A 167 -0.33 -56.90 -34.70
CA ALA A 167 -1.06 -55.77 -35.30
C ALA A 167 -1.72 -54.73 -34.38
N GLY A 168 -1.32 -53.47 -34.55
CA GLY A 168 -1.80 -52.31 -33.78
C GLY A 168 -0.68 -51.32 -33.42
N ALA A 169 0.01 -50.77 -34.41
CA ALA A 169 1.07 -49.79 -34.17
C ALA A 169 0.48 -48.40 -33.86
N ASN A 170 0.46 -48.04 -32.58
CA ASN A 170 0.46 -46.66 -32.11
C ASN A 170 1.77 -46.45 -31.34
N GLU A 171 2.50 -45.37 -31.62
CA GLU A 171 3.84 -45.16 -31.09
C GLU A 171 3.80 -44.66 -29.64
N SER A 172 4.20 -45.51 -28.70
CA SER A 172 4.40 -45.12 -27.30
C SER A 172 5.84 -44.63 -27.06
N GLY A 173 5.98 -43.34 -26.80
CA GLY A 173 7.11 -42.72 -26.08
C GLY A 173 8.52 -43.24 -26.41
N SER A 174 9.04 -42.94 -27.60
CA SER A 174 10.48 -43.12 -27.86
C SER A 174 11.28 -42.13 -27.02
N VAL A 175 11.90 -42.59 -25.92
CA VAL A 175 12.77 -41.74 -25.10
C VAL A 175 13.92 -41.24 -25.97
N SER A 176 13.92 -39.93 -26.27
CA SER A 176 14.92 -39.33 -27.16
C SER A 176 16.32 -39.48 -26.58
N THR A 177 17.24 -39.98 -27.39
CA THR A 177 18.68 -40.04 -27.07
C THR A 177 19.48 -38.92 -27.76
N ALA A 178 18.78 -37.93 -28.32
CA ALA A 178 19.37 -36.67 -28.74
C ALA A 178 19.86 -35.88 -27.51
N LYS A 179 20.83 -35.00 -27.73
CA LYS A 179 21.32 -34.09 -26.70
C LYS A 179 20.31 -32.97 -26.45
N LEU A 180 20.27 -32.45 -25.22
CA LEU A 180 19.50 -31.25 -24.89
C LEU A 180 20.04 -30.00 -25.60
N THR A 181 19.13 -29.09 -25.91
CA THR A 181 19.31 -27.79 -26.55
C THR A 181 18.38 -26.77 -25.87
N GLU A 182 18.57 -25.48 -26.10
CA GLU A 182 17.65 -24.45 -25.59
C GLU A 182 16.22 -24.57 -26.16
N GLN A 183 16.03 -25.28 -27.28
CA GLN A 183 14.69 -25.51 -27.88
C GLN A 183 13.87 -26.57 -27.13
N ASP A 184 14.50 -27.36 -26.27
CA ASP A 184 13.82 -28.38 -25.46
C ASP A 184 13.14 -27.79 -24.19
N PHE A 185 13.34 -26.50 -23.91
CA PHE A 185 12.77 -25.79 -22.77
C PHE A 185 11.65 -24.86 -23.26
N GLN A 186 10.44 -25.04 -22.73
CA GLN A 186 9.22 -24.41 -23.23
C GLN A 186 8.62 -23.47 -22.19
N PHE A 187 8.53 -22.19 -22.53
CA PHE A 187 7.97 -21.13 -21.68
C PHE A 187 6.54 -20.83 -22.12
N THR A 188 5.59 -20.95 -21.20
CA THR A 188 4.15 -20.89 -21.48
C THR A 188 3.46 -19.69 -20.85
N VAL A 189 4.09 -19.00 -19.89
CA VAL A 189 3.47 -17.84 -19.23
C VAL A 189 3.62 -16.60 -20.13
N PRO A 190 2.53 -15.86 -20.42
CA PRO A 190 2.54 -14.58 -21.13
C PRO A 190 3.46 -13.51 -20.53
N ALA A 191 3.64 -12.40 -21.27
CA ALA A 191 4.52 -11.31 -20.84
C ALA A 191 3.85 -10.36 -19.83
N ASP A 192 2.56 -10.12 -20.02
CA ASP A 192 1.65 -9.38 -19.13
C ASP A 192 1.68 -9.93 -17.70
N GLN A 193 1.62 -11.26 -17.54
CA GLN A 193 1.70 -11.93 -16.24
C GLN A 193 3.11 -11.88 -15.57
N LYS A 194 4.03 -11.09 -16.12
CA LYS A 194 5.42 -10.89 -15.65
C LYS A 194 5.83 -9.43 -15.51
N GLU A 195 4.93 -8.47 -15.75
CA GLU A 195 5.25 -7.04 -15.85
C GLU A 195 5.74 -6.41 -14.53
N LEU A 196 5.42 -7.03 -13.38
CA LEU A 196 5.96 -6.63 -12.08
C LEU A 196 7.44 -7.01 -11.95
N GLY A 197 8.32 -6.11 -12.41
CA GLY A 197 9.77 -6.17 -12.20
C GLY A 197 10.56 -6.56 -13.45
N THR A 198 11.67 -7.27 -13.24
CA THR A 198 12.61 -7.66 -14.30
C THR A 198 12.86 -9.17 -14.29
N VAL A 199 12.71 -9.81 -15.46
CA VAL A 199 13.00 -11.24 -15.65
C VAL A 199 14.49 -11.51 -15.44
N GLN A 200 14.79 -12.39 -14.49
CA GLN A 200 16.12 -12.94 -14.22
C GLN A 200 16.19 -14.39 -14.71
N GLU A 201 17.33 -14.81 -15.28
CA GLU A 201 17.54 -16.17 -15.78
C GLU A 201 18.62 -16.93 -15.00
N LYS A 202 18.35 -18.19 -14.65
CA LYS A 202 19.34 -19.19 -14.22
C LYS A 202 19.23 -20.42 -15.12
N LYS A 203 20.33 -20.81 -15.79
CA LYS A 203 20.35 -22.02 -16.62
C LYS A 203 21.66 -22.79 -16.56
N GLU A 204 21.55 -24.09 -16.82
CA GLU A 204 22.66 -25.02 -17.02
C GLU A 204 22.17 -26.11 -17.98
N ILE A 205 22.84 -26.33 -19.10
CA ILE A 205 22.44 -27.32 -20.11
C ILE A 205 23.66 -28.18 -20.44
N ALA A 206 23.60 -29.45 -20.06
CA ALA A 206 24.54 -30.49 -20.44
C ALA A 206 23.88 -31.48 -21.42
N ASP A 207 24.66 -32.43 -21.94
CA ASP A 207 24.22 -33.35 -23.00
C ASP A 207 22.86 -34.03 -22.71
N TYR A 208 22.60 -34.46 -21.47
CA TYR A 208 21.42 -35.25 -21.09
C TYR A 208 20.77 -34.81 -19.77
N GLU A 209 21.16 -33.66 -19.24
CA GLU A 209 20.52 -33.02 -18.08
C GLU A 209 20.64 -31.50 -18.15
N GLY A 210 19.60 -30.78 -17.72
CA GLY A 210 19.64 -29.33 -17.71
C GLY A 210 18.37 -28.66 -17.20
N TYR A 211 18.46 -27.36 -16.98
CA TYR A 211 17.33 -26.50 -16.63
C TYR A 211 17.49 -25.10 -17.25
N ILE A 212 16.36 -24.47 -17.52
CA ILE A 212 16.26 -23.01 -17.65
C ILE A 212 15.14 -22.57 -16.70
N LEU A 213 15.46 -21.61 -15.83
CA LEU A 213 14.55 -21.04 -14.84
C LEU A 213 14.51 -19.52 -15.01
N HIS A 214 13.30 -18.98 -15.14
CA HIS A 214 13.02 -17.55 -15.05
C HIS A 214 12.39 -17.20 -13.70
N TYR A 215 12.73 -16.04 -13.15
CA TYR A 215 12.19 -15.54 -11.87
C TYR A 215 12.19 -14.00 -11.86
N PRO A 216 11.31 -13.34 -11.07
CA PRO A 216 11.28 -11.89 -10.99
C PRO A 216 12.37 -11.35 -10.05
N ALA A 217 12.90 -10.18 -10.40
CA ALA A 217 13.45 -9.22 -9.44
C ALA A 217 12.61 -7.94 -9.53
N ILE A 218 11.91 -7.61 -8.44
CA ILE A 218 10.89 -6.56 -8.34
C ILE A 218 11.45 -5.22 -7.83
N GLY A 219 12.72 -5.17 -7.41
CA GLY A 219 13.38 -3.95 -6.91
C GLY A 219 13.32 -3.78 -5.39
N ASN A 220 12.77 -4.74 -4.65
CA ASN A 220 12.87 -4.81 -3.19
C ASN A 220 13.99 -5.80 -2.83
N GLU A 221 15.14 -5.30 -2.37
CA GLU A 221 16.33 -6.13 -2.10
C GLU A 221 16.08 -7.34 -1.18
N THR A 222 15.10 -7.26 -0.27
CA THR A 222 14.77 -8.36 0.65
C THR A 222 13.95 -9.45 -0.04
N ILE A 223 12.96 -9.04 -0.84
CA ILE A 223 12.11 -9.97 -1.60
C ILE A 223 12.90 -10.58 -2.76
N ASP A 224 13.68 -9.76 -3.48
CA ASP A 224 14.54 -10.21 -4.59
C ASP A 224 15.56 -11.26 -4.12
N ALA A 225 16.15 -11.07 -2.93
CA ALA A 225 17.04 -12.06 -2.32
C ALA A 225 16.30 -13.35 -1.90
N ALA A 226 15.07 -13.24 -1.39
CA ALA A 226 14.25 -14.41 -1.03
C ALA A 226 13.82 -15.21 -2.26
N VAL A 227 13.27 -14.55 -3.29
CA VAL A 227 12.86 -15.16 -4.56
C VAL A 227 14.06 -15.78 -5.29
N ALA A 228 15.21 -15.11 -5.31
CA ALA A 228 16.45 -15.67 -5.86
C ALA A 228 16.89 -16.95 -5.12
N GLN A 229 16.72 -17.01 -3.79
CA GLN A 229 16.98 -18.22 -2.99
C GLN A 229 15.93 -19.31 -3.29
N ARG A 230 14.65 -18.98 -3.48
CA ARG A 230 13.63 -19.98 -3.89
C ARG A 230 13.97 -20.61 -5.24
N ALA A 231 14.47 -19.82 -6.20
CA ALA A 231 15.00 -20.33 -7.45
C ALA A 231 16.20 -21.31 -7.24
N ASP A 232 17.12 -21.00 -6.32
CA ASP A 232 18.25 -21.91 -5.99
C ASP A 232 17.80 -23.17 -5.24
N ASP A 233 16.77 -23.09 -4.40
CA ASP A 233 16.15 -24.23 -3.72
C ASP A 233 15.50 -25.20 -4.74
N ILE A 234 14.75 -24.65 -5.71
CA ILE A 234 14.12 -25.41 -6.81
C ILE A 234 15.18 -26.10 -7.69
N ILE A 235 16.24 -25.37 -8.07
CA ILE A 235 17.39 -25.93 -8.83
C ILE A 235 18.09 -27.03 -8.03
N SER A 236 18.28 -26.83 -6.72
CA SER A 236 18.93 -27.80 -5.84
C SER A 236 18.10 -29.08 -5.68
N LEU A 237 16.78 -28.95 -5.54
CA LEU A 237 15.86 -30.10 -5.52
C LEU A 237 15.94 -30.90 -6.82
N PHE A 238 15.88 -30.23 -7.97
CA PHE A 238 16.01 -30.87 -9.28
C PHE A 238 17.37 -31.58 -9.46
N LYS A 239 18.49 -30.94 -9.09
CA LYS A 239 19.82 -31.56 -9.16
C LYS A 239 19.93 -32.80 -8.26
N ASN A 240 19.30 -32.78 -7.08
CA ASN A 240 19.24 -33.95 -6.20
C ASN A 240 18.36 -35.06 -6.79
N GLN A 241 17.21 -34.73 -7.39
CA GLN A 241 16.36 -35.68 -8.12
C GLN A 241 17.15 -36.33 -9.26
N VAL A 242 17.76 -35.53 -10.16
CA VAL A 242 18.63 -35.98 -11.24
C VAL A 242 19.69 -36.97 -10.73
N GLN A 243 20.47 -36.60 -9.71
CA GLN A 243 21.49 -37.49 -9.13
C GLN A 243 20.92 -38.80 -8.58
N SER A 244 19.73 -38.79 -7.99
CA SER A 244 19.07 -39.99 -7.45
C SER A 244 18.45 -40.90 -8.51
N LEU A 245 18.10 -40.35 -9.68
CA LEU A 245 17.41 -41.04 -10.78
C LEU A 245 18.36 -41.47 -11.91
N ARG A 246 19.59 -40.91 -11.95
CA ARG A 246 20.62 -41.13 -12.97
C ARG A 246 21.16 -42.58 -12.94
N THR A 247 20.48 -43.49 -13.62
CA THR A 247 20.89 -44.90 -13.82
C THR A 247 21.81 -45.09 -15.04
N ASP A 248 21.65 -44.28 -16.09
CA ASP A 248 22.55 -44.22 -17.25
C ASP A 248 22.84 -42.78 -17.68
N GLY A 249 23.97 -42.59 -18.39
CA GLY A 249 24.43 -41.28 -18.86
C GLY A 249 23.81 -40.76 -20.16
N ARG A 250 22.58 -41.18 -20.52
CA ARG A 250 21.87 -40.80 -21.77
C ARG A 250 20.38 -40.50 -21.60
N THR A 251 19.75 -40.99 -20.55
CA THR A 251 18.36 -40.65 -20.23
C THR A 251 18.24 -39.13 -20.05
N ARG A 252 17.40 -38.48 -20.85
CA ARG A 252 17.13 -37.04 -20.73
C ARG A 252 16.42 -36.76 -19.40
N MET A 253 16.84 -35.70 -18.72
CA MET A 253 16.15 -35.16 -17.55
C MET A 253 16.21 -33.64 -17.62
N LEU A 254 15.06 -32.97 -17.76
CA LEU A 254 15.03 -31.51 -17.87
C LEU A 254 13.99 -30.88 -16.96
N MET A 255 14.22 -29.62 -16.59
CA MET A 255 13.25 -28.80 -15.88
C MET A 255 13.15 -27.43 -16.55
N THR A 256 11.95 -27.01 -16.94
CA THR A 256 11.67 -25.62 -17.30
C THR A 256 10.90 -25.00 -16.15
N VAL A 257 11.33 -23.81 -15.72
CA VAL A 257 10.61 -23.04 -14.69
C VAL A 257 10.33 -21.66 -15.24
N ASP A 258 9.06 -21.30 -15.24
CA ASP A 258 8.58 -19.96 -15.54
C ASP A 258 7.88 -19.38 -14.31
N TYR A 259 7.48 -18.12 -14.33
CA TYR A 259 6.76 -17.50 -13.21
C TYR A 259 5.58 -16.65 -13.67
N GLU A 260 4.54 -16.64 -12.85
CA GLU A 260 3.52 -15.59 -12.78
C GLU A 260 3.77 -14.77 -11.50
N ILE A 261 3.44 -13.48 -11.55
CA ILE A 261 3.54 -12.59 -10.40
C ILE A 261 2.27 -11.72 -10.28
N TYR A 262 1.76 -11.60 -9.06
CA TYR A 262 0.58 -10.83 -8.72
C TYR A 262 0.91 -9.86 -7.58
N GLN A 263 0.29 -8.69 -7.57
CA GLN A 263 0.37 -7.69 -6.50
C GLN A 263 -1.04 -7.35 -6.02
N THR A 264 -1.15 -6.82 -4.81
CA THR A 264 -2.38 -6.30 -4.20
C THR A 264 -2.04 -4.97 -3.54
N ASP A 265 -2.56 -3.86 -4.05
CA ASP A 265 -2.53 -2.47 -3.52
C ASP A 265 -1.36 -2.13 -2.56
N GLU A 266 -0.13 -2.35 -3.02
CA GLU A 266 1.13 -2.18 -2.27
C GLU A 266 1.27 -2.98 -0.94
N ALA A 267 0.31 -3.83 -0.59
CA ALA A 267 0.31 -4.66 0.63
C ALA A 267 1.15 -5.94 0.47
N LEU A 268 0.77 -6.81 -0.48
CA LEU A 268 1.42 -8.09 -0.74
C LEU A 268 1.80 -8.24 -2.22
N VAL A 269 2.86 -9.03 -2.44
CA VAL A 269 3.26 -9.58 -3.74
C VAL A 269 3.32 -11.10 -3.65
N SER A 270 2.72 -11.79 -4.61
CA SER A 270 2.67 -13.25 -4.69
C SER A 270 3.37 -13.74 -5.95
N VAL A 271 4.41 -14.55 -5.79
CA VAL A 271 5.17 -15.16 -6.89
C VAL A 271 4.79 -16.64 -7.00
N LYS A 272 4.32 -17.05 -8.18
CA LYS A 272 3.95 -18.42 -8.52
C LYS A 272 4.94 -18.95 -9.55
N PHE A 273 5.78 -19.90 -9.16
CA PHE A 273 6.62 -20.64 -10.08
C PHE A 273 5.83 -21.76 -10.73
N ASN A 274 5.76 -21.77 -12.06
CA ASN A 274 5.25 -22.87 -12.86
C ASN A 274 6.42 -23.77 -13.26
N ILE A 275 6.45 -25.00 -12.76
CA ILE A 275 7.60 -25.90 -12.85
C ILE A 275 7.23 -27.17 -13.61
N HIS A 276 7.70 -27.24 -14.86
CA HIS A 276 7.60 -28.43 -15.72
C HIS A 276 8.85 -29.31 -15.55
N ARG A 277 8.69 -30.63 -15.36
CA ARG A 277 9.80 -31.59 -15.32
C ARG A 277 9.62 -32.77 -16.27
N GLU A 278 10.63 -33.06 -17.09
CA GLU A 278 10.82 -34.38 -17.69
C GLU A 278 11.74 -35.20 -16.77
N LEU A 279 11.21 -36.23 -16.10
CA LEU A 279 11.97 -37.15 -15.25
C LEU A 279 11.56 -38.61 -15.48
N PRO A 280 12.43 -39.61 -15.23
CA PRO A 280 12.18 -41.01 -15.62
C PRO A 280 11.20 -41.76 -14.71
N GLN A 281 10.64 -41.07 -13.71
CA GLN A 281 9.57 -41.56 -12.83
C GLN A 281 8.36 -40.66 -13.03
N GLU A 282 7.25 -41.24 -13.47
CA GLU A 282 6.01 -40.52 -13.79
C GLU A 282 5.51 -39.65 -12.62
N ASN A 283 5.71 -40.09 -11.37
CA ASN A 283 5.30 -39.36 -10.17
C ASN A 283 6.25 -38.19 -9.77
N LEU A 284 7.29 -37.92 -10.56
CA LEU A 284 8.20 -36.77 -10.42
C LEU A 284 8.23 -35.90 -11.70
N SER A 285 7.53 -36.34 -12.75
CA SER A 285 7.46 -35.68 -14.06
C SER A 285 6.11 -34.98 -14.23
N GLY A 286 6.04 -34.04 -15.17
CA GLY A 286 4.86 -33.21 -15.42
C GLY A 286 4.94 -31.86 -14.69
N ASP A 287 3.80 -31.20 -14.59
CA ASP A 287 3.68 -29.84 -14.08
C ASP A 287 3.43 -29.79 -12.57
N SER A 288 3.97 -28.75 -11.94
CA SER A 288 3.84 -28.48 -10.52
C SER A 288 3.97 -26.98 -10.26
N VAL A 289 3.47 -26.51 -9.12
CA VAL A 289 3.61 -25.11 -8.70
C VAL A 289 4.29 -24.99 -7.34
N GLU A 290 5.01 -23.90 -7.16
CA GLU A 290 5.54 -23.42 -5.88
C GLU A 290 5.12 -21.95 -5.75
N THR A 291 4.49 -21.57 -4.64
CA THR A 291 3.93 -20.21 -4.44
C THR A 291 4.50 -19.55 -3.19
N TYR A 292 4.90 -18.29 -3.30
CA TYR A 292 5.49 -17.52 -2.21
C TYR A 292 4.90 -16.11 -2.16
N THR A 293 4.27 -15.76 -1.04
CA THR A 293 3.72 -14.42 -0.80
C THR A 293 4.62 -13.65 0.18
N TYR A 294 4.90 -12.39 -0.15
CA TYR A 294 5.72 -11.48 0.64
C TYR A 294 4.98 -10.16 0.89
N ARG A 295 5.21 -9.54 2.05
CA ARG A 295 4.74 -8.18 2.33
C ARG A 295 5.72 -7.16 1.75
N LEU A 296 5.23 -6.22 0.94
CA LEU A 296 6.09 -5.27 0.22
C LEU A 296 6.81 -4.27 1.16
N SER A 297 6.20 -3.92 2.29
CA SER A 297 6.72 -2.89 3.21
C SER A 297 7.90 -3.33 4.10
N ASP A 298 8.10 -4.63 4.32
CA ASP A 298 9.21 -5.16 5.13
C ASP A 298 9.94 -6.38 4.51
N GLY A 299 9.45 -6.88 3.37
CA GLY A 299 9.99 -8.06 2.68
C GLY A 299 9.77 -9.38 3.42
N ALA A 300 8.93 -9.43 4.46
CA ALA A 300 8.64 -10.66 5.17
C ALA A 300 7.82 -11.64 4.32
N GLU A 301 8.21 -12.91 4.30
CA GLU A 301 7.40 -14.01 3.76
C GLU A 301 6.19 -14.25 4.66
N ILE A 302 5.01 -14.41 4.06
CA ILE A 302 3.69 -14.38 4.72
C ILE A 302 2.95 -15.70 4.49
N SER A 303 2.54 -16.37 5.57
CA SER A 303 1.57 -17.48 5.50
C SER A 303 0.14 -16.97 5.61
N LEU A 304 -0.86 -17.75 5.15
CA LEU A 304 -2.28 -17.48 5.41
C LEU A 304 -2.55 -17.20 6.91
N SER A 305 -1.90 -17.95 7.81
CA SER A 305 -2.02 -17.77 9.27
C SER A 305 -1.42 -16.47 9.83
N ASP A 306 -0.69 -15.70 9.02
CA ASP A 306 -0.16 -14.38 9.37
C ASP A 306 -1.02 -13.21 8.82
N VAL A 307 -2.03 -13.50 7.97
CA VAL A 307 -2.96 -12.50 7.39
C VAL A 307 -4.45 -12.84 7.54
N MET A 308 -4.82 -14.02 8.03
CA MET A 308 -6.22 -14.44 8.21
C MET A 308 -6.57 -14.77 9.68
N LYS A 309 -7.81 -14.46 10.07
CA LYS A 309 -8.38 -14.64 11.42
C LYS A 309 -8.83 -16.08 11.67
N GLU A 310 -8.96 -16.46 12.94
CA GLU A 310 -9.50 -17.78 13.35
C GLU A 310 -10.85 -18.07 12.68
N GLY A 311 -10.97 -19.25 12.04
CA GLY A 311 -12.09 -19.63 11.17
C GLY A 311 -11.78 -19.66 9.67
N TYR A 312 -10.60 -19.20 9.21
CA TYR A 312 -10.28 -19.20 7.77
C TYR A 312 -10.19 -20.61 7.18
N LEU A 313 -9.65 -21.59 7.92
CA LEU A 313 -9.48 -22.96 7.42
C LEU A 313 -10.83 -23.64 7.13
N GLU A 314 -11.88 -23.29 7.89
CA GLU A 314 -13.25 -23.72 7.68
C GLU A 314 -13.85 -23.11 6.40
N LEU A 315 -13.57 -21.83 6.09
CA LEU A 315 -13.94 -21.21 4.82
C LEU A 315 -13.23 -21.89 3.64
N LEU A 316 -11.90 -22.04 3.71
CA LEU A 316 -11.12 -22.66 2.63
C LEU A 316 -11.56 -24.12 2.41
N ALA A 317 -11.88 -24.84 3.47
CA ALA A 317 -12.44 -26.19 3.39
C ALA A 317 -13.79 -26.22 2.67
N GLN A 318 -14.77 -25.41 3.12
CA GLN A 318 -16.08 -25.33 2.49
C GLN A 318 -15.97 -24.99 1.00
N LYS A 319 -15.19 -23.95 0.65
CA LYS A 319 -15.02 -23.51 -0.73
C LYS A 319 -14.31 -24.55 -1.60
N THR A 320 -13.37 -25.31 -1.02
CA THR A 320 -12.70 -26.42 -1.71
C THR A 320 -13.63 -27.62 -1.92
N GLU A 321 -14.53 -27.93 -0.98
CA GLU A 321 -15.58 -28.95 -1.18
C GLU A 321 -16.62 -28.51 -2.24
N GLU A 322 -17.04 -27.24 -2.22
CA GLU A 322 -17.92 -26.64 -3.23
C GLU A 322 -17.29 -26.69 -4.64
N PHE A 323 -16.02 -26.32 -4.77
CA PHE A 323 -15.28 -26.41 -6.03
C PHE A 323 -15.08 -27.88 -6.49
N ALA A 324 -14.65 -28.76 -5.58
CA ALA A 324 -14.41 -30.17 -5.88
C ALA A 324 -15.70 -30.91 -6.31
N GLY A 325 -16.85 -30.56 -5.74
CA GLY A 325 -18.15 -31.11 -6.11
C GLY A 325 -18.58 -30.80 -7.56
N ASN A 326 -17.96 -29.82 -8.20
CA ASN A 326 -18.16 -29.48 -9.61
C ASN A 326 -17.12 -30.12 -10.56
N GLN A 327 -16.11 -30.83 -10.02
CA GLN A 327 -15.08 -31.51 -10.83
C GLN A 327 -15.50 -32.93 -11.22
N THR A 328 -14.92 -33.44 -12.31
CA THR A 328 -15.10 -34.84 -12.71
C THR A 328 -14.03 -35.73 -12.07
N GLY A 329 -14.43 -36.54 -11.08
CA GLY A 329 -13.57 -37.55 -10.45
C GLY A 329 -13.95 -37.83 -9.00
N THR A 330 -13.04 -38.45 -8.26
CA THR A 330 -13.19 -38.79 -6.84
C THR A 330 -12.45 -37.76 -5.99
N LEU A 331 -13.16 -37.02 -5.12
CA LEU A 331 -12.54 -36.18 -4.10
C LEU A 331 -11.71 -37.04 -3.14
N LYS A 332 -10.40 -36.79 -3.12
CA LYS A 332 -9.43 -37.52 -2.32
C LYS A 332 -9.72 -37.34 -0.82
N THR A 333 -9.71 -38.45 -0.08
CA THR A 333 -10.13 -38.46 1.33
C THR A 333 -9.32 -37.48 2.18
N GLY A 334 -9.99 -36.44 2.68
CA GLY A 334 -9.41 -35.42 3.56
C GLY A 334 -8.68 -34.26 2.86
N ALA A 335 -8.62 -34.23 1.53
CA ALA A 335 -7.90 -33.19 0.77
C ALA A 335 -8.56 -31.79 0.83
N ALA A 336 -9.86 -31.72 1.14
CA ALA A 336 -10.58 -30.47 1.37
C ALA A 336 -10.79 -30.14 2.85
N ALA A 337 -10.20 -30.90 3.79
CA ALA A 337 -10.40 -30.67 5.23
C ALA A 337 -9.72 -29.37 5.71
N ALA A 338 -10.27 -28.77 6.78
CA ALA A 338 -9.76 -27.56 7.42
C ALA A 338 -8.38 -27.76 8.10
N ALA A 339 -7.31 -27.73 7.30
CA ALA A 339 -5.92 -27.90 7.75
C ALA A 339 -4.93 -27.26 6.77
N ASP A 340 -3.93 -26.53 7.28
CA ASP A 340 -2.96 -25.77 6.46
C ASP A 340 -2.27 -26.60 5.36
N VAL A 341 -2.06 -27.91 5.60
CA VAL A 341 -1.41 -28.84 4.66
C VAL A 341 -2.19 -29.02 3.35
N ASN A 342 -3.49 -28.72 3.35
CA ASN A 342 -4.33 -28.78 2.15
C ASN A 342 -4.31 -27.48 1.32
N PHE A 343 -3.89 -26.36 1.92
CA PHE A 343 -3.94 -25.01 1.33
C PHE A 343 -2.54 -24.39 1.24
N GLN A 344 -1.52 -25.21 0.95
CA GLN A 344 -0.12 -24.80 0.91
C GLN A 344 0.24 -23.96 -0.32
N TYR A 345 -0.53 -24.07 -1.41
CA TYR A 345 -0.29 -23.32 -2.64
C TYR A 345 -1.41 -22.32 -2.88
N TYR A 346 -1.07 -21.04 -2.85
CA TYR A 346 -2.02 -19.94 -3.01
C TYR A 346 -1.34 -18.67 -3.49
N THR A 347 -2.11 -17.74 -4.06
CA THR A 347 -1.67 -16.37 -4.32
C THR A 347 -2.80 -15.38 -4.02
N TRP A 348 -2.39 -14.17 -3.64
CA TRP A 348 -3.27 -13.01 -3.52
C TRP A 348 -3.15 -12.15 -4.77
N ASN A 349 -4.30 -11.72 -5.29
CA ASN A 349 -4.50 -10.82 -6.43
C ASN A 349 -5.76 -9.97 -6.18
N GLU A 350 -6.02 -9.01 -7.06
CA GLU A 350 -7.17 -8.09 -6.96
C GLU A 350 -8.53 -8.82 -6.90
N ASP A 351 -8.66 -9.96 -7.60
CA ASP A 351 -9.85 -10.82 -7.57
C ASP A 351 -10.09 -11.49 -6.20
N GLY A 352 -9.03 -11.71 -5.40
CA GLY A 352 -9.10 -12.37 -4.08
C GLY A 352 -7.99 -13.38 -3.80
N LEU A 353 -8.38 -14.55 -3.29
CA LEU A 353 -7.47 -15.64 -2.90
C LEU A 353 -7.58 -16.81 -3.88
N THR A 354 -6.59 -16.95 -4.77
CA THR A 354 -6.48 -18.14 -5.63
C THR A 354 -5.81 -19.28 -4.89
N LEU A 355 -6.49 -20.44 -4.78
CA LEU A 355 -5.92 -21.69 -4.27
C LEU A 355 -5.51 -22.60 -5.43
N TYR A 356 -4.38 -23.30 -5.30
CA TYR A 356 -3.85 -24.23 -6.30
C TYR A 356 -3.68 -25.64 -5.76
N PHE A 357 -4.09 -26.62 -6.57
CA PHE A 357 -4.09 -28.04 -6.25
C PHE A 357 -3.37 -28.80 -7.37
N PRO A 358 -2.06 -29.11 -7.21
CA PRO A 358 -1.31 -29.92 -8.17
C PRO A 358 -1.97 -31.28 -8.45
N GLY A 359 -1.63 -31.90 -9.59
CA GLY A 359 -2.20 -33.18 -10.02
C GLY A 359 -2.27 -34.22 -8.90
N LYS A 360 -3.44 -34.85 -8.75
CA LYS A 360 -3.75 -35.88 -7.74
C LYS A 360 -3.67 -35.41 -6.28
N THR A 361 -3.66 -34.11 -6.00
CA THR A 361 -3.79 -33.59 -4.62
C THR A 361 -5.25 -33.51 -4.17
N LEU A 362 -6.14 -32.90 -4.96
CA LEU A 362 -7.57 -32.74 -4.64
C LEU A 362 -8.46 -33.87 -5.18
N ILE A 363 -8.39 -34.16 -6.48
CA ILE A 363 -9.15 -35.22 -7.16
C ILE A 363 -8.19 -36.36 -7.50
N GLU A 364 -8.53 -37.62 -7.25
CA GLU A 364 -7.58 -38.75 -7.36
C GLU A 364 -7.14 -39.05 -8.81
N GLU A 365 -8.02 -38.82 -9.78
CA GLU A 365 -7.81 -39.12 -11.20
C GLU A 365 -7.19 -37.94 -11.98
N THR A 366 -7.41 -36.69 -11.55
CA THR A 366 -6.97 -35.49 -12.27
C THR A 366 -5.44 -35.32 -12.21
N VAL A 367 -4.79 -35.32 -13.37
CA VAL A 367 -3.34 -35.07 -13.52
C VAL A 367 -2.98 -33.59 -13.65
N GLU A 368 -3.94 -32.77 -14.08
CA GLU A 368 -3.76 -31.34 -14.34
C GLU A 368 -3.73 -30.52 -13.04
N LEU A 369 -3.19 -29.30 -13.12
CA LEU A 369 -3.27 -28.31 -12.04
C LEU A 369 -4.71 -27.79 -11.94
N LEU A 370 -5.39 -28.07 -10.84
CA LEU A 370 -6.67 -27.45 -10.52
C LEU A 370 -6.43 -26.15 -9.72
N SER A 371 -7.24 -25.13 -9.97
CA SER A 371 -7.23 -23.89 -9.17
C SER A 371 -8.58 -23.17 -9.23
N PHE A 372 -8.87 -22.39 -8.20
CA PHE A 372 -10.00 -21.46 -8.17
C PHE A 372 -9.69 -20.26 -7.27
N THR A 373 -10.30 -19.12 -7.57
CA THR A 373 -10.25 -17.93 -6.71
C THR A 373 -11.48 -17.92 -5.80
N ILE A 374 -11.27 -17.71 -4.50
CA ILE A 374 -12.31 -17.27 -3.59
C ILE A 374 -12.36 -15.74 -3.72
N PRO A 375 -13.49 -15.14 -4.15
CA PRO A 375 -13.61 -13.71 -4.37
C PRO A 375 -13.22 -12.88 -3.14
N MET A 376 -12.66 -11.69 -3.36
CA MET A 376 -12.13 -10.86 -2.26
C MET A 376 -13.19 -10.55 -1.20
N ASP A 377 -14.46 -10.31 -1.56
CA ASP A 377 -15.53 -10.04 -0.59
C ASP A 377 -15.78 -11.21 0.38
N GLU A 378 -15.72 -12.45 -0.10
CA GLU A 378 -15.87 -13.66 0.73
C GLU A 378 -14.68 -13.90 1.68
N VAL A 379 -13.45 -13.52 1.30
CA VAL A 379 -12.27 -13.62 2.18
C VAL A 379 -12.03 -12.38 3.03
N ARG A 380 -12.49 -11.18 2.63
CA ARG A 380 -12.22 -9.89 3.31
C ARG A 380 -12.64 -9.92 4.76
N ASP A 381 -13.79 -10.53 5.04
CA ASP A 381 -14.29 -10.69 6.39
C ASP A 381 -13.29 -11.48 7.28
N TYR A 382 -12.53 -12.41 6.70
CA TYR A 382 -11.52 -13.22 7.39
C TYR A 382 -10.12 -12.61 7.44
N LEU A 383 -9.88 -11.43 6.85
CA LEU A 383 -8.56 -10.81 6.86
C LEU A 383 -8.20 -10.12 8.18
N THR A 384 -6.90 -10.06 8.46
CA THR A 384 -6.28 -9.29 9.56
C THR A 384 -5.22 -8.30 9.07
N LEU A 385 -4.94 -8.29 7.77
CA LEU A 385 -4.17 -7.30 7.05
C LEU A 385 -5.07 -6.81 5.91
N ASP A 386 -5.07 -5.53 5.58
CA ASP A 386 -5.80 -5.07 4.39
C ASP A 386 -5.04 -5.50 3.13
N LEU A 387 -5.74 -6.15 2.19
CA LEU A 387 -5.16 -6.85 1.03
C LEU A 387 -5.72 -6.39 -0.32
N GLY A 388 -6.40 -5.24 -0.41
CA GLY A 388 -6.68 -4.57 -1.69
C GLY A 388 -7.47 -5.37 -2.73
N GLY A 389 -8.80 -5.19 -2.74
CA GLY A 389 -9.67 -5.64 -3.82
C GLY A 389 -10.80 -4.64 -4.05
N GLU A 390 -10.70 -3.97 -5.20
CA GLU A 390 -11.53 -2.87 -5.72
C GLU A 390 -11.71 -1.61 -4.83
N GLN A 391 -11.18 -0.51 -5.37
CA GLN A 391 -11.56 0.90 -5.14
C GLN A 391 -11.29 1.56 -3.76
N ALA A 392 -10.11 2.18 -3.69
CA ALA A 392 -9.92 3.54 -3.17
C ALA A 392 -10.20 3.82 -1.66
N ALA A 393 -9.90 2.88 -0.77
CA ALA A 393 -10.07 3.03 0.69
C ALA A 393 -8.77 2.94 1.54
N GLN A 394 -7.76 3.76 1.22
CA GLN A 394 -6.56 4.09 2.04
C GLN A 394 -5.57 3.01 2.54
N GLY A 395 -4.32 3.16 2.08
CA GLY A 395 -3.11 2.82 2.85
C GLY A 395 -2.50 3.99 3.66
N THR A 396 -3.11 5.19 3.64
CA THR A 396 -2.52 6.47 4.08
C THR A 396 -2.51 6.69 5.60
N VAL A 397 -1.67 5.92 6.29
CA VAL A 397 -1.00 6.29 7.56
C VAL A 397 -1.94 6.86 8.65
N THR A 398 -2.90 6.07 9.13
CA THR A 398 -3.73 6.38 10.32
C THR A 398 -2.95 6.43 11.65
N SER A 399 -1.61 6.49 11.63
CA SER A 399 -0.72 6.43 12.80
C SER A 399 -0.67 7.74 13.60
N GLY A 400 -1.80 8.12 14.17
CA GLY A 400 -1.91 9.28 15.07
C GLY A 400 -3.34 9.77 15.31
N VAL A 401 -4.30 9.37 14.46
CA VAL A 401 -5.71 9.72 14.62
C VAL A 401 -6.32 8.89 15.74
N ASP A 402 -6.99 9.55 16.68
CA ASP A 402 -7.70 8.94 17.81
C ASP A 402 -9.21 8.91 17.52
N PRO A 403 -9.83 7.73 17.28
CA PRO A 403 -11.27 7.59 17.03
C PRO A 403 -12.20 8.18 18.11
N ALA A 404 -11.71 8.40 19.33
CA ALA A 404 -12.49 8.95 20.43
C ALA A 404 -12.44 10.48 20.54
N LYS A 405 -11.70 11.18 19.67
CA LYS A 405 -11.65 12.64 19.58
C LYS A 405 -12.46 13.16 18.39
N PRO A 406 -13.00 14.39 18.47
CA PRO A 406 -13.69 15.00 17.34
C PRO A 406 -12.71 15.27 16.17
N MET A 407 -13.23 15.17 14.95
CA MET A 407 -12.47 15.30 13.70
C MET A 407 -13.17 16.27 12.76
N VAL A 408 -12.40 16.98 11.92
CA VAL A 408 -12.93 17.74 10.78
C VAL A 408 -12.00 17.66 9.59
N CYS A 409 -12.59 17.68 8.39
CA CYS A 409 -11.88 17.77 7.13
C CYS A 409 -11.93 19.21 6.62
N LEU A 410 -10.79 19.90 6.69
CA LEU A 410 -10.60 21.13 5.95
C LEU A 410 -10.35 20.76 4.49
N THR A 411 -11.19 21.24 3.57
CA THR A 411 -11.10 20.90 2.16
C THR A 411 -10.96 22.15 1.30
N PHE A 412 -10.07 22.07 0.31
CA PHE A 412 -9.65 23.22 -0.49
C PHE A 412 -9.79 22.95 -1.99
N ASP A 413 -10.64 23.70 -2.66
CA ASP A 413 -10.95 23.56 -4.09
C ASP A 413 -10.15 24.58 -4.95
N ASP A 414 -10.20 24.41 -6.28
CA ASP A 414 -9.52 25.20 -7.34
C ASP A 414 -7.97 25.17 -7.38
N GLY A 415 -7.30 24.69 -6.34
CA GLY A 415 -5.84 24.65 -6.23
C GLY A 415 -5.11 23.76 -7.25
N PRO A 416 -3.76 23.76 -7.25
CA PRO A 416 -2.87 24.58 -6.44
C PRO A 416 -2.56 25.94 -7.09
N LYS A 417 -2.29 26.97 -6.27
CA LYS A 417 -1.89 28.30 -6.71
C LYS A 417 -0.59 28.75 -6.04
N ALA A 418 0.40 29.03 -6.88
CA ALA A 418 1.77 29.40 -6.51
C ALA A 418 1.92 30.55 -5.48
N SER A 419 0.91 31.42 -5.37
CA SER A 419 0.93 32.58 -4.47
C SER A 419 0.24 32.37 -3.12
N THR A 420 -0.41 31.23 -2.88
CA THR A 420 -1.25 31.01 -1.68
C THR A 420 -1.15 29.60 -1.11
N THR A 421 -1.20 28.55 -1.94
CA THR A 421 -1.09 27.16 -1.45
C THR A 421 0.19 26.89 -0.66
N PRO A 422 1.40 27.38 -1.05
CA PRO A 422 2.61 27.14 -0.26
C PRO A 422 2.52 27.69 1.18
N GLU A 423 1.84 28.82 1.35
CA GLU A 423 1.64 29.47 2.65
C GLU A 423 0.59 28.73 3.50
N LEU A 424 -0.42 28.12 2.86
CA LEU A 424 -1.35 27.22 3.53
C LEU A 424 -0.65 25.94 4.02
N LEU A 425 0.23 25.36 3.21
CA LEU A 425 1.05 24.20 3.60
C LEU A 425 2.01 24.54 4.75
N ASP A 426 2.56 25.77 4.82
CA ASP A 426 3.31 26.23 5.99
C ASP A 426 2.45 26.26 7.27
N ILE A 427 1.18 26.68 7.18
CA ILE A 427 0.26 26.72 8.32
C ILE A 427 -0.12 25.30 8.77
N LEU A 428 -0.40 24.39 7.83
CA LEU A 428 -0.71 22.98 8.11
C LEU A 428 0.48 22.26 8.76
N GLU A 429 1.69 22.40 8.21
CA GLU A 429 2.93 21.83 8.76
C GLU A 429 3.23 22.37 10.16
N ALA A 430 3.15 23.70 10.36
CA ALA A 430 3.42 24.33 11.65
C ALA A 430 2.41 23.97 12.75
N ASN A 431 1.24 23.44 12.39
CA ASN A 431 0.20 23.01 13.32
C ASN A 431 0.05 21.49 13.44
N ASP A 432 0.81 20.68 12.69
CA ASP A 432 0.61 19.21 12.63
C ASP A 432 -0.85 18.87 12.22
N ALA A 433 -1.28 19.43 11.10
CA ALA A 433 -2.65 19.30 10.58
C ALA A 433 -2.65 18.84 9.12
N ARG A 434 -3.68 18.07 8.74
CA ARG A 434 -3.89 17.58 7.37
C ARG A 434 -5.20 18.14 6.79
N ALA A 435 -5.31 18.06 5.47
CA ALA A 435 -6.40 18.58 4.66
C ALA A 435 -6.57 17.77 3.37
N THR A 436 -7.69 17.96 2.67
CA THR A 436 -7.91 17.39 1.33
C THR A 436 -7.95 18.51 0.29
N PHE A 437 -7.11 18.42 -0.74
CA PHE A 437 -7.02 19.41 -1.82
C PHE A 437 -7.67 18.86 -3.09
N PHE A 438 -8.80 19.45 -3.50
CA PHE A 438 -9.49 19.13 -4.74
C PHE A 438 -8.88 19.96 -5.88
N VAL A 439 -7.94 19.37 -6.61
CA VAL A 439 -7.11 20.09 -7.58
C VAL A 439 -7.73 20.16 -8.98
N VAL A 440 -7.58 21.30 -9.64
CA VAL A 440 -8.05 21.54 -11.01
C VAL A 440 -6.88 21.36 -11.99
N GLY A 441 -7.05 20.54 -13.03
CA GLY A 441 -5.97 20.25 -13.99
C GLY A 441 -5.50 21.45 -14.83
N SER A 442 -6.22 22.58 -14.80
CA SER A 442 -5.76 23.85 -15.34
C SER A 442 -4.76 24.56 -14.42
N SER A 443 -4.92 24.43 -13.10
CA SER A 443 -3.99 24.90 -12.06
C SER A 443 -2.71 24.06 -12.02
N LEU A 444 -2.83 22.75 -12.27
CA LEU A 444 -1.68 21.82 -12.38
C LEU A 444 -0.69 22.16 -13.52
N LYS A 445 -1.05 23.05 -14.46
CA LYS A 445 -0.18 23.48 -15.58
C LYS A 445 0.82 24.58 -15.21
N SER A 446 0.92 24.97 -13.94
CA SER A 446 1.96 25.87 -13.44
C SER A 446 3.28 25.13 -13.23
N ASP A 447 4.41 25.72 -13.63
CA ASP A 447 5.79 25.28 -13.35
C ASP A 447 6.08 24.92 -11.87
N SER A 448 5.24 25.40 -10.94
CA SER A 448 5.36 25.16 -9.49
C SER A 448 4.39 24.10 -8.94
N ALA A 449 3.39 23.68 -9.71
CA ALA A 449 2.30 22.85 -9.21
C ALA A 449 2.78 21.47 -8.74
N GLU A 450 3.65 20.80 -9.50
CA GLU A 450 4.24 19.51 -9.13
C GLU A 450 4.89 19.56 -7.73
N GLN A 451 5.71 20.59 -7.47
CA GLN A 451 6.39 20.74 -6.19
C GLN A 451 5.41 21.01 -5.04
N ILE A 452 4.35 21.78 -5.30
CA ILE A 452 3.32 22.11 -4.30
C ILE A 452 2.48 20.87 -3.95
N VAL A 453 2.02 20.12 -4.94
CA VAL A 453 1.24 18.89 -4.73
C VAL A 453 2.10 17.81 -4.05
N LYS A 454 3.35 17.62 -4.47
CA LYS A 454 4.29 16.71 -3.79
C LYS A 454 4.58 17.13 -2.34
N ARG A 455 4.59 18.43 -2.02
CA ARG A 455 4.67 18.89 -0.63
C ARG A 455 3.38 18.59 0.16
N ALA A 456 2.21 18.80 -0.43
CA ALA A 456 0.95 18.46 0.22
C ALA A 456 0.89 16.96 0.59
N VAL A 457 1.22 16.09 -0.36
CA VAL A 457 1.32 14.64 -0.14
C VAL A 457 2.37 14.29 0.93
N SER A 458 3.55 14.94 0.93
CA SER A 458 4.59 14.66 1.94
C SER A 458 4.25 15.15 3.35
N LEU A 459 3.28 16.06 3.49
CA LEU A 459 2.66 16.45 4.77
C LEU A 459 1.46 15.54 5.15
N GLY A 460 1.17 14.52 4.36
CA GLY A 460 0.04 13.60 4.55
C GLY A 460 -1.30 14.17 4.11
N CYS A 461 -1.35 15.29 3.38
CA CYS A 461 -2.59 15.81 2.83
C CYS A 461 -3.05 14.97 1.63
N GLN A 462 -4.36 14.74 1.52
CA GLN A 462 -4.97 13.98 0.44
C GLN A 462 -5.15 14.88 -0.80
N ILE A 463 -4.99 14.31 -1.99
CA ILE A 463 -5.28 14.97 -3.27
C ILE A 463 -6.55 14.33 -3.84
N GLY A 464 -7.55 15.17 -4.12
CA GLY A 464 -8.80 14.81 -4.78
C GLY A 464 -8.94 15.49 -6.15
N ASN A 465 -9.81 14.96 -6.99
CA ASN A 465 -10.01 15.43 -8.35
C ASN A 465 -11.10 16.52 -8.41
N HIS A 466 -10.78 17.69 -8.98
CA HIS A 466 -11.75 18.78 -9.24
C HIS A 466 -11.89 19.13 -10.73
N THR A 467 -11.63 18.14 -11.59
CA THR A 467 -11.67 18.20 -13.06
C THR A 467 -10.55 18.99 -13.74
N LEU A 468 -10.27 18.63 -14.99
CA LEU A 468 -9.22 19.23 -15.82
C LEU A 468 -9.45 20.71 -16.15
N GLU A 469 -10.71 21.13 -16.31
CA GLU A 469 -11.12 22.44 -16.84
C GLU A 469 -12.24 23.11 -16.01
N HIS A 470 -12.51 22.64 -14.79
CA HIS A 470 -13.55 23.14 -13.87
C HIS A 470 -14.96 23.16 -14.52
N LYS A 471 -15.36 22.04 -15.13
CA LYS A 471 -16.67 21.90 -15.80
C LYS A 471 -17.71 21.27 -14.90
N ASN A 472 -18.91 21.86 -14.90
CA ASN A 472 -20.11 21.28 -14.28
C ASN A 472 -20.49 19.98 -15.00
N PHE A 473 -20.45 18.84 -14.31
CA PHE A 473 -20.77 17.52 -14.88
C PHE A 473 -22.20 17.42 -15.45
N LYS A 474 -23.13 18.28 -15.03
CA LYS A 474 -24.50 18.33 -15.60
C LYS A 474 -24.59 18.91 -17.02
N ASP A 475 -23.56 19.62 -17.47
CA ASP A 475 -23.59 20.42 -18.71
C ASP A 475 -22.72 19.79 -19.83
N ILE A 476 -22.21 18.57 -19.62
CA ILE A 476 -21.30 17.84 -20.51
C ILE A 476 -21.74 16.38 -20.70
N SER A 477 -21.13 15.69 -21.67
CA SER A 477 -21.35 14.27 -21.95
C SER A 477 -20.42 13.37 -21.14
N ASP A 478 -20.81 12.11 -20.99
CA ASP A 478 -20.06 11.05 -20.28
C ASP A 478 -18.59 10.95 -20.70
N ASP A 479 -18.30 10.84 -22.02
CA ASP A 479 -16.93 10.86 -22.58
C ASP A 479 -16.10 12.09 -22.12
N GLU A 480 -16.77 13.22 -21.90
CA GLU A 480 -16.14 14.46 -21.42
C GLU A 480 -16.01 14.47 -19.90
N ILE A 481 -16.92 13.85 -19.13
CA ILE A 481 -16.76 13.64 -17.67
C ILE A 481 -15.51 12.79 -17.42
N THR A 482 -15.36 11.69 -18.15
CA THR A 482 -14.18 10.82 -18.09
C THR A 482 -12.91 11.59 -18.46
N ARG A 483 -12.88 12.29 -19.60
CA ARG A 483 -11.74 13.17 -19.96
C ARG A 483 -11.45 14.27 -18.91
N GLN A 484 -12.47 14.77 -18.22
CA GLN A 484 -12.32 15.75 -17.15
C GLN A 484 -11.66 15.15 -15.90
N ILE A 485 -11.92 13.88 -15.57
CA ILE A 485 -11.35 13.16 -14.43
C ILE A 485 -9.94 12.63 -14.79
N ASP A 486 -9.85 11.81 -15.83
CA ASP A 486 -8.63 11.11 -16.25
C ASP A 486 -7.49 12.10 -16.53
N GLY A 487 -7.78 13.20 -17.23
CA GLY A 487 -6.77 14.21 -17.56
C GLY A 487 -6.19 14.98 -16.36
N VAL A 488 -6.73 14.77 -15.15
CA VAL A 488 -6.09 15.18 -13.88
C VAL A 488 -5.22 14.04 -13.34
N ASN A 489 -5.73 12.81 -13.33
CA ASN A 489 -5.00 11.62 -12.88
C ASN A 489 -3.71 11.41 -13.73
N GLU A 490 -3.80 11.49 -15.06
CA GLU A 490 -2.65 11.43 -16.01
C GLU A 490 -1.52 12.42 -15.64
N ILE A 491 -1.87 13.61 -15.11
CA ILE A 491 -0.89 14.64 -14.73
C ILE A 491 -0.19 14.24 -13.41
N LEU A 492 -0.92 13.68 -12.45
CA LEU A 492 -0.39 13.22 -11.17
C LEU A 492 0.47 11.96 -11.35
N GLU A 493 0.01 11.01 -12.15
CA GLU A 493 0.76 9.81 -12.57
C GLU A 493 2.03 10.19 -13.34
N GLY A 494 1.95 11.18 -14.24
CA GLY A 494 3.09 11.77 -14.93
C GLY A 494 4.11 12.44 -14.00
N TRP A 495 3.74 12.72 -12.74
CA TRP A 495 4.64 13.18 -11.68
C TRP A 495 5.10 12.04 -10.75
N GLY A 496 4.62 10.80 -10.92
CA GLY A 496 4.89 9.70 -9.98
C GLY A 496 4.12 9.84 -8.67
N LEU A 497 2.88 10.32 -8.74
CA LEU A 497 1.88 10.28 -7.67
C LEU A 497 0.72 9.36 -8.10
N SER A 498 0.02 8.79 -7.13
CA SER A 498 -1.21 8.01 -7.38
C SER A 498 -2.32 8.88 -8.00
N ALA A 499 -3.23 8.24 -8.73
CA ALA A 499 -4.50 8.85 -9.14
C ALA A 499 -5.33 9.30 -7.91
N CYS A 500 -6.25 10.24 -8.11
CA CYS A 500 -7.08 10.78 -7.03
C CYS A 500 -8.12 9.76 -6.55
N GLY A 501 -8.02 9.29 -5.30
CA GLY A 501 -9.02 8.39 -4.67
C GLY A 501 -10.40 9.01 -4.37
N THR A 502 -10.72 10.19 -4.91
CA THR A 502 -12.03 10.86 -4.76
C THR A 502 -12.22 11.96 -5.81
N VAL A 503 -13.48 12.22 -6.16
CA VAL A 503 -13.90 13.31 -7.06
C VAL A 503 -14.85 14.26 -6.31
N ARG A 504 -14.62 15.57 -6.42
CA ARG A 504 -15.60 16.61 -6.06
C ARG A 504 -16.05 17.34 -7.32
N PRO A 505 -17.36 17.40 -7.64
CA PRO A 505 -17.83 18.08 -8.85
C PRO A 505 -17.76 19.62 -8.69
N PRO A 506 -17.24 20.36 -9.68
CA PRO A 506 -17.35 21.81 -9.79
C PRO A 506 -18.77 22.32 -9.50
N TYR A 507 -18.86 23.42 -8.75
CA TYR A 507 -20.13 24.04 -8.32
C TYR A 507 -21.08 23.12 -7.50
N GLY A 508 -20.61 21.96 -7.04
CA GLY A 508 -21.49 20.91 -6.50
C GLY A 508 -22.46 20.34 -7.56
N GLY A 509 -22.11 20.47 -8.83
CA GLY A 509 -22.98 20.18 -9.97
C GLY A 509 -23.06 18.70 -10.32
N TRP A 510 -24.00 17.98 -9.71
CA TRP A 510 -24.27 16.57 -10.00
C TRP A 510 -25.75 16.26 -10.22
N ASN A 511 -26.03 15.10 -10.81
CA ASN A 511 -27.35 14.48 -10.85
C ASN A 511 -27.18 12.94 -10.77
N ASN A 512 -28.30 12.23 -10.76
CA ASN A 512 -28.37 10.78 -10.61
C ASN A 512 -27.59 10.00 -11.69
N HIS A 513 -27.49 10.58 -12.90
CA HIS A 513 -26.72 10.01 -14.02
C HIS A 513 -25.21 10.16 -13.78
N VAL A 514 -24.78 11.34 -13.32
CA VAL A 514 -23.37 11.66 -13.07
C VAL A 514 -22.74 10.73 -12.03
N ILE A 515 -23.42 10.41 -10.93
CA ILE A 515 -22.86 9.50 -9.91
C ILE A 515 -22.96 8.04 -10.35
N ALA A 516 -24.03 7.66 -11.06
CA ALA A 516 -24.11 6.32 -11.66
C ALA A 516 -23.03 6.07 -12.72
N TYR A 517 -22.55 7.12 -13.39
CA TYR A 517 -21.44 7.07 -14.35
C TYR A 517 -20.07 7.12 -13.68
N VAL A 518 -19.87 8.05 -12.73
CA VAL A 518 -18.65 8.16 -11.91
C VAL A 518 -18.80 7.28 -10.67
N THR A 519 -19.13 6.00 -10.90
CA THR A 519 -19.32 5.03 -9.81
C THR A 519 -18.00 4.69 -9.13
N ASP A 520 -16.86 4.82 -9.81
CA ASP A 520 -15.56 4.35 -9.32
C ASP A 520 -14.89 5.23 -8.24
N TYR A 521 -15.52 6.35 -7.87
CA TYR A 521 -14.94 7.34 -6.97
C TYR A 521 -15.90 7.75 -5.85
N PRO A 522 -15.44 7.79 -4.59
CA PRO A 522 -16.14 8.45 -3.49
C PRO A 522 -16.45 9.92 -3.84
N PHE A 523 -17.74 10.27 -3.86
CA PHE A 523 -18.21 11.53 -4.43
C PHE A 523 -18.32 12.62 -3.36
N ALA A 524 -17.25 13.41 -3.23
CA ALA A 524 -17.05 14.35 -2.13
C ALA A 524 -17.95 15.58 -2.25
N ARG A 525 -18.73 15.84 -1.19
CA ARG A 525 -19.46 17.09 -0.96
C ARG A 525 -18.94 17.77 0.31
N TRP A 526 -19.77 18.62 0.92
CA TRP A 526 -19.50 19.41 2.11
C TRP A 526 -20.83 19.71 2.80
N ASN A 527 -20.83 19.81 4.12
CA ASN A 527 -21.97 20.28 4.90
C ASN A 527 -21.78 21.71 5.42
N VAL A 528 -20.53 22.17 5.54
CA VAL A 528 -20.19 23.56 5.87
C VAL A 528 -19.61 24.24 4.63
N ASP A 529 -20.37 25.18 4.05
CA ASP A 529 -19.89 26.10 3.01
C ASP A 529 -19.46 27.40 3.68
N THR A 530 -18.20 27.82 3.50
CA THR A 530 -17.70 29.06 4.12
C THR A 530 -18.09 30.33 3.34
N GLU A 531 -18.61 30.20 2.12
CA GLU A 531 -18.79 31.28 1.15
C GLU A 531 -17.54 32.17 0.96
N ASP A 532 -16.32 31.66 1.19
CA ASP A 532 -15.06 32.42 1.08
C ASP A 532 -14.84 32.98 -0.35
N TRP A 533 -15.16 32.17 -1.36
CA TRP A 533 -15.20 32.51 -2.78
C TRP A 533 -16.10 33.72 -3.11
N LYS A 534 -17.09 34.03 -2.26
CA LYS A 534 -18.09 35.08 -2.43
C LYS A 534 -17.83 36.28 -1.51
N THR A 535 -17.47 36.03 -0.25
CA THR A 535 -17.30 37.04 0.80
C THR A 535 -15.99 37.81 0.68
N ARG A 536 -14.88 37.12 0.37
CA ARG A 536 -13.52 37.70 0.29
C ARG A 536 -13.11 38.40 1.59
N ASP A 537 -13.48 37.81 2.72
CA ASP A 537 -13.24 38.38 4.05
C ASP A 537 -12.82 37.28 5.02
N ALA A 538 -11.60 37.39 5.55
CA ALA A 538 -11.04 36.41 6.47
C ALA A 538 -11.82 36.34 7.80
N GLU A 539 -12.38 37.45 8.27
CA GLU A 539 -13.21 37.48 9.49
C GLU A 539 -14.57 36.82 9.24
N ALA A 540 -15.13 36.91 8.03
CA ALA A 540 -16.32 36.14 7.65
C ALA A 540 -16.06 34.63 7.69
N THR A 541 -15.01 34.14 7.02
CA THR A 541 -14.63 32.71 7.02
C THR A 541 -14.32 32.19 8.43
N ILE A 542 -13.62 32.98 9.25
CA ILE A 542 -13.38 32.71 10.68
C ILE A 542 -14.69 32.56 11.45
N ASN A 543 -15.65 33.46 11.24
CA ASN A 543 -16.93 33.43 11.94
C ASN A 543 -17.78 32.22 11.56
N THR A 544 -17.89 31.89 10.27
CA THR A 544 -18.62 30.69 9.81
C THR A 544 -18.08 29.42 10.45
N VAL A 545 -16.76 29.20 10.41
CA VAL A 545 -16.15 27.94 10.88
C VAL A 545 -16.10 27.84 12.41
N LEU A 546 -15.97 28.94 13.14
CA LEU A 546 -15.70 28.91 14.59
C LEU A 546 -16.85 29.39 15.49
N TYR A 547 -17.81 30.16 14.98
CA TYR A 547 -18.75 30.90 15.84
C TYR A 547 -20.21 30.92 15.37
N ASP A 548 -20.50 30.62 14.11
CA ASP A 548 -21.88 30.53 13.61
C ASP A 548 -22.67 29.39 14.27
N GLU A 549 -23.91 29.64 14.70
CA GLU A 549 -24.66 28.66 15.50
C GLU A 549 -25.12 27.44 14.69
N ASP A 550 -25.32 27.60 13.38
CA ASP A 550 -25.79 26.55 12.45
C ASP A 550 -24.63 25.94 11.62
N LEU A 551 -23.51 26.65 11.43
CA LEU A 551 -22.40 26.27 10.54
C LEU A 551 -21.01 26.09 11.19
N LYS A 552 -20.82 26.38 12.48
CA LYS A 552 -19.54 26.11 13.18
C LYS A 552 -19.16 24.63 13.13
N ALA A 553 -17.86 24.38 13.02
CA ALA A 553 -17.27 23.05 12.98
C ALA A 553 -17.73 22.13 14.13
N ALA A 554 -18.34 21.00 13.74
CA ALA A 554 -18.75 19.88 14.56
C ALA A 554 -17.97 18.60 14.19
N ASP A 555 -18.11 17.54 15.00
CA ASP A 555 -17.41 16.28 14.73
C ASP A 555 -17.96 15.58 13.48
N GLY A 556 -17.10 15.37 12.49
CA GLY A 556 -17.45 14.74 11.22
C GLY A 556 -17.65 15.70 10.04
N ASP A 557 -17.48 17.00 10.24
CA ASP A 557 -17.75 17.99 9.19
C ASP A 557 -16.71 17.99 8.07
N ILE A 558 -17.21 18.26 6.87
CA ILE A 558 -16.41 18.51 5.66
C ILE A 558 -16.64 19.98 5.28
N ILE A 559 -15.59 20.78 5.42
CA ILE A 559 -15.63 22.24 5.31
C ILE A 559 -15.05 22.68 3.97
N LEU A 560 -15.86 23.34 3.14
CA LEU A 560 -15.44 23.88 1.84
C LEU A 560 -14.79 25.26 1.98
N MET A 561 -13.58 25.39 1.43
CA MET A 561 -12.80 26.61 1.25
C MET A 561 -12.06 26.54 -0.11
N HIS A 562 -11.42 27.64 -0.53
CA HIS A 562 -10.67 27.73 -1.78
C HIS A 562 -9.26 28.28 -1.51
N ASP A 563 -8.22 27.44 -1.62
CA ASP A 563 -6.83 27.85 -1.30
C ASP A 563 -6.25 28.87 -2.29
N ILE A 564 -6.96 29.11 -3.39
CA ILE A 564 -6.61 30.09 -4.40
C ILE A 564 -6.89 31.55 -3.96
N HIS A 565 -7.29 31.80 -2.71
CA HIS A 565 -7.65 33.13 -2.17
C HIS A 565 -6.83 33.50 -0.92
N PRO A 566 -6.14 34.66 -0.89
CA PRO A 566 -5.28 35.01 0.25
C PRO A 566 -6.08 35.29 1.54
N GLU A 567 -7.33 35.73 1.43
CA GLU A 567 -8.22 35.95 2.58
C GLU A 567 -8.57 34.62 3.27
N THR A 568 -8.76 33.55 2.50
CA THR A 568 -8.92 32.18 3.01
C THR A 568 -7.67 31.69 3.73
N ILE A 569 -6.48 32.02 3.24
CA ILE A 569 -5.21 31.63 3.90
C ILE A 569 -5.04 32.38 5.23
N GLU A 570 -5.37 33.67 5.28
CA GLU A 570 -5.36 34.45 6.52
C GLU A 570 -6.40 33.91 7.53
N ALA A 571 -7.59 33.51 7.08
CA ALA A 571 -8.57 32.83 7.93
C ALA A 571 -8.01 31.52 8.51
N CYS A 572 -7.32 30.72 7.68
CA CYS A 572 -6.69 29.46 8.10
C CYS A 572 -5.63 29.67 9.20
N ARG A 573 -4.95 30.83 9.26
CA ARG A 573 -4.01 31.17 10.37
C ARG A 573 -4.68 31.20 11.74
N THR A 574 -5.99 31.46 11.79
CA THR A 574 -6.79 31.46 13.03
C THR A 574 -7.55 30.15 13.21
N ILE A 575 -8.20 29.66 12.15
CA ILE A 575 -9.06 28.47 12.18
C ILE A 575 -8.29 27.21 12.62
N ILE A 576 -7.15 26.93 12.00
CA ILE A 576 -6.38 25.70 12.24
C ILE A 576 -5.92 25.56 13.72
N PRO A 577 -5.23 26.54 14.33
CA PRO A 577 -4.82 26.44 15.74
C PRO A 577 -6.00 26.46 16.72
N GLU A 578 -7.07 27.21 16.45
CA GLU A 578 -8.25 27.28 17.34
C GLU A 578 -9.04 25.96 17.34
N LEU A 579 -9.21 25.30 16.19
CA LEU A 579 -9.82 23.97 16.13
C LEU A 579 -8.98 22.93 16.90
N LYS A 580 -7.64 22.92 16.73
CA LYS A 580 -6.76 22.05 17.55
C LYS A 580 -6.82 22.40 19.04
N ALA A 581 -6.96 23.68 19.42
CA ALA A 581 -7.13 24.10 20.81
C ALA A 581 -8.48 23.65 21.42
N ARG A 582 -9.53 23.55 20.59
CA ARG A 582 -10.84 22.95 20.95
C ARG A 582 -10.82 21.42 21.00
N GLY A 583 -9.71 20.79 20.61
CA GLY A 583 -9.49 19.34 20.67
C GLY A 583 -9.82 18.57 19.39
N PHE A 584 -10.10 19.27 18.28
CA PHE A 584 -10.29 18.63 16.98
C PHE A 584 -8.99 18.08 16.40
N GLN A 585 -9.13 16.98 15.67
CA GLN A 585 -8.11 16.45 14.77
C GLN A 585 -8.44 16.93 13.35
N LEU A 586 -7.46 17.59 12.72
CA LEU A 586 -7.60 18.09 11.34
C LEU A 586 -6.96 17.05 10.42
N VAL A 587 -7.81 16.37 9.67
CA VAL A 587 -7.53 15.10 8.98
C VAL A 587 -7.99 15.17 7.53
N THR A 588 -7.51 14.25 6.70
CA THR A 588 -8.07 14.09 5.34
C THR A 588 -9.48 13.51 5.39
N MET A 589 -10.27 13.66 4.31
CA MET A 589 -11.56 12.97 4.17
C MET A 589 -11.36 11.46 4.34
N GLU A 590 -10.37 10.92 3.62
CA GLU A 590 -9.75 9.62 3.85
C GLU A 590 -9.76 9.15 5.31
N GLU A 591 -8.89 9.79 6.09
CA GLU A 591 -8.62 9.44 7.49
C GLU A 591 -9.84 9.57 8.39
N MET A 592 -10.72 10.53 8.13
CA MET A 592 -11.93 10.74 8.92
C MET A 592 -12.90 9.57 8.78
N PHE A 593 -13.13 9.09 7.55
CA PHE A 593 -14.03 7.96 7.31
C PHE A 593 -13.40 6.66 7.84
N ALA A 594 -12.12 6.42 7.55
CA ALA A 594 -11.38 5.27 8.07
C ALA A 594 -11.36 5.21 9.61
N ALA A 595 -11.01 6.32 10.29
CA ALA A 595 -10.94 6.37 11.75
C ALA A 595 -12.31 6.33 12.45
N LYS A 596 -13.41 6.61 11.73
CA LYS A 596 -14.78 6.43 12.22
C LYS A 596 -15.38 5.05 11.87
N GLY A 597 -14.65 4.21 11.13
CA GLY A 597 -15.11 2.88 10.71
C GLY A 597 -16.23 2.93 9.65
N ILE A 598 -16.16 3.92 8.76
CA ILE A 598 -17.16 4.18 7.72
C ILE A 598 -16.50 3.91 6.35
N PRO A 599 -17.13 3.13 5.45
CA PRO A 599 -16.62 2.95 4.09
C PRO A 599 -16.59 4.27 3.32
N TYR A 600 -15.46 4.55 2.68
CA TYR A 600 -15.26 5.65 1.75
C TYR A 600 -15.04 5.06 0.36
N GLU A 601 -16.14 4.75 -0.32
CA GLU A 601 -16.18 3.85 -1.47
C GLU A 601 -16.98 4.46 -2.64
N GLY A 602 -16.89 3.81 -3.80
CA GLY A 602 -17.55 4.22 -5.04
C GLY A 602 -19.08 4.40 -4.92
N GLY A 603 -19.65 5.22 -5.81
CA GLY A 603 -21.10 5.42 -5.97
C GLY A 603 -21.82 6.16 -4.83
N HIS A 604 -21.11 6.52 -3.75
CA HIS A 604 -21.66 7.19 -2.57
C HIS A 604 -21.37 8.69 -2.54
N VAL A 605 -22.31 9.49 -2.04
CA VAL A 605 -22.16 10.95 -1.86
C VAL A 605 -21.90 11.30 -0.40
N TYR A 606 -20.78 11.97 -0.12
CA TYR A 606 -20.31 12.26 1.24
C TYR A 606 -20.44 13.74 1.59
N TYR A 607 -21.47 14.12 2.36
CA TYR A 607 -21.66 15.49 2.86
C TYR A 607 -20.95 15.73 4.20
N SER A 608 -20.96 14.73 5.08
CA SER A 608 -20.21 14.69 6.35
C SER A 608 -20.01 13.23 6.77
N SER A 609 -19.32 12.96 7.88
CA SER A 609 -19.30 11.60 8.46
C SER A 609 -20.65 11.16 9.06
N GLY A 610 -21.67 12.01 9.06
CA GLY A 610 -23.02 11.71 9.52
C GLY A 610 -24.10 11.81 8.43
N ASP A 611 -23.74 12.24 7.21
CA ASP A 611 -24.63 12.40 6.07
C ASP A 611 -23.96 11.86 4.80
N ILE A 612 -24.30 10.61 4.48
CA ILE A 612 -23.75 9.81 3.39
C ILE A 612 -24.94 9.22 2.64
N ARG A 613 -24.98 9.37 1.31
CA ARG A 613 -26.18 9.08 0.51
C ARG A 613 -25.88 8.17 -0.67
N THR A 614 -26.66 7.10 -0.75
CA THR A 614 -26.81 6.22 -1.92
C THR A 614 -28.06 6.56 -2.73
N ASP A 615 -28.99 7.35 -2.18
CA ASP A 615 -30.30 7.58 -2.78
C ASP A 615 -30.29 8.78 -3.73
N PHE A 616 -30.22 8.42 -5.00
CA PHE A 616 -30.33 9.32 -6.16
C PHE A 616 -31.73 9.95 -6.26
N GLY A 617 -31.95 11.02 -5.47
CA GLY A 617 -33.24 11.70 -5.31
C GLY A 617 -33.94 12.06 -6.63
N SER A 618 -35.25 11.76 -6.69
CA SER A 618 -36.10 11.84 -7.88
C SER A 618 -36.58 13.23 -8.25
#